data_AF-A0A1C5S0D9-F1
#
_entry.id   AF-A0A1C5S0D9-F1
#
_cell.length_a   1.000
_cell.length_b   1.000
_cell.length_c   1.000
_cell.angle_alpha   90.00
_cell.angle_beta   90.00
_cell.angle_gamma   90.00
#
_symmetry.space_group_name_H-M   'P 1'
#
loop_
_entity.id
_entity.type
_entity.pdbx_description
1 polymer ?
#
loop_
_entity_poly.entity_id
_entity_poly.type
_entity_poly.pdbx_seq_one_letter_code
_entity_poly.pdbx_strand_id
1 'polypeptide(L)'
;MADEEQKKIFSRNLNNYLSLNNKTQKEVADAIGVSPQTFNTWCQGIALPRMGKVQLLADYFNIGKTDLIDEKTEGITPKDERDIAKDVDNIMAKLTAGEDGPASYNGEALDPEAADLFRDELQIALRRLKIINKEKYTPKKYKK
;
A
#
# COMPACT_ATOMS: atom_id res chain seq x y z
N MET A 1 13.65 -17.61 9.73
CA MET A 1 12.85 -17.50 8.49
C MET A 1 11.97 -16.25 8.54
N ALA A 2 11.17 -16.04 9.59
CA ALA A 2 10.38 -14.82 9.77
C ALA A 2 11.21 -13.51 9.84
N ASP A 3 12.36 -13.52 10.53
CA ASP A 3 13.20 -12.31 10.64
C ASP A 3 13.80 -11.84 9.31
N GLU A 4 14.11 -12.77 8.41
CA GLU A 4 14.66 -12.46 7.08
C GLU A 4 13.60 -11.87 6.16
N GLU A 5 12.36 -12.33 6.28
CA GLU A 5 11.22 -11.78 5.56
C GLU A 5 10.87 -10.38 6.06
N GLN A 6 10.86 -10.18 7.39
CA GLN A 6 10.64 -8.87 7.99
C GLN A 6 11.69 -7.84 7.55
N LYS A 7 12.97 -8.24 7.48
CA LYS A 7 14.06 -7.40 6.95
C LYS A 7 13.84 -6.99 5.51
N LYS A 8 13.39 -7.93 4.66
CA LYS A 8 13.08 -7.67 3.23
C LYS A 8 11.89 -6.72 3.07
N ILE A 9 10.82 -6.95 3.82
CA ILE A 9 9.64 -6.07 3.81
C ILE A 9 10.06 -4.65 4.21
N PHE A 10 10.78 -4.52 5.32
CA PHE A 10 11.21 -3.23 5.83
C PHE A 10 12.13 -2.49 4.87
N SER A 11 13.16 -3.17 4.34
CA SER A 11 14.12 -2.55 3.43
C SER A 11 13.46 -2.08 2.13
N ARG A 12 12.54 -2.90 1.59
CA ARG A 12 11.73 -2.55 0.42
C ARG A 12 10.86 -1.32 0.66
N ASN A 13 10.10 -1.30 1.75
CA ASN A 13 9.24 -0.17 2.12
C ASN A 13 10.06 1.11 2.33
N LEU A 14 11.17 1.02 3.06
CA LEU A 14 12.05 2.17 3.30
C LEU A 14 12.61 2.74 2.00
N ASN A 15 13.10 1.89 1.10
CA ASN A 15 13.61 2.33 -0.22
C ASN A 15 12.51 2.96 -1.09
N ASN A 16 11.28 2.43 -1.03
CA ASN A 16 10.14 3.02 -1.70
C ASN A 16 9.86 4.45 -1.21
N TYR A 17 9.88 4.69 0.10
CA TYR A 17 9.68 6.04 0.66
C TYR A 17 10.81 7.02 0.34
N LEU A 18 12.06 6.55 0.27
CA LEU A 18 13.17 7.37 -0.22
C LEU A 18 12.93 7.83 -1.66
N SER A 19 12.53 6.91 -2.55
CA SER A 19 12.28 7.21 -3.95
C SER A 19 11.06 8.13 -4.13
N LEU A 20 9.96 7.88 -3.42
CA LEU A 20 8.74 8.70 -3.50
C LEU A 20 8.97 10.15 -3.07
N ASN A 21 9.85 10.36 -2.08
CA ASN A 21 10.16 11.69 -1.55
C ASN A 21 11.40 12.34 -2.18
N ASN A 22 12.02 11.70 -3.19
CA ASN A 22 13.29 12.12 -3.79
C ASN A 22 14.38 12.42 -2.74
N LYS A 23 14.53 11.54 -1.76
CA LYS A 23 15.53 11.67 -0.69
C LYS A 23 16.67 10.68 -0.85
N THR A 24 17.88 11.15 -0.58
CA THR A 24 19.05 10.28 -0.46
C THR A 24 19.12 9.64 0.93
N GLN A 25 19.74 8.47 1.02
CA GLN A 25 19.96 7.79 2.32
C GLN A 25 20.71 8.69 3.31
N LYS A 26 21.69 9.46 2.83
CA LYS A 26 22.50 10.37 3.65
C LYS A 26 21.64 11.46 4.29
N GLU A 27 20.79 12.13 3.49
CA GLU A 27 19.91 13.20 4.00
C GLU A 27 18.98 12.70 5.10
N VAL A 28 18.36 11.53 4.91
CA VAL A 28 17.46 10.97 5.91
C VAL A 28 18.22 10.51 7.14
N ALA A 29 19.38 9.85 6.95
CA ALA A 29 20.23 9.41 8.05
C ALA A 29 20.65 10.57 8.96
N ASP A 30 21.10 11.68 8.37
CA ASP A 30 21.46 12.90 9.09
C ASP A 30 20.25 13.48 9.83
N ALA A 31 19.07 13.51 9.21
CA ALA A 31 17.85 14.05 9.80
C ALA A 31 17.34 13.25 11.02
N ILE A 32 17.50 11.92 11.03
CA ILE A 32 17.08 11.07 12.16
C ILE A 32 18.22 10.75 13.14
N GLY A 33 19.37 11.41 12.98
CA GLY A 33 20.55 11.27 13.83
C GLY A 33 21.11 9.85 13.84
N VAL A 34 21.36 9.27 12.67
CA VAL A 34 22.06 7.98 12.50
C VAL A 34 23.15 8.06 11.44
N SER A 35 24.16 7.19 11.53
CA SER A 35 25.22 7.18 10.53
C SER A 35 24.69 6.70 9.17
N PRO A 36 25.20 7.22 8.04
CA PRO A 36 24.84 6.72 6.71
C PRO A 36 25.12 5.22 6.52
N GLN A 37 26.15 4.69 7.19
CA GLN A 37 26.47 3.27 7.16
C GLN A 37 25.39 2.44 7.85
N THR A 38 24.93 2.87 9.04
CA THR A 38 23.81 2.22 9.74
C THR A 38 22.55 2.26 8.89
N PHE A 39 22.22 3.41 8.32
CA PHE A 39 21.05 3.55 7.46
C PHE A 39 21.12 2.64 6.22
N ASN A 40 22.30 2.54 5.58
CA ASN A 40 22.52 1.65 4.45
C ASN A 40 22.27 0.17 4.82
N THR A 41 22.65 -0.27 6.03
CA THR A 41 22.35 -1.66 6.45
C THR A 41 20.85 -1.95 6.52
N TRP A 42 20.01 -0.94 6.82
CA TRP A 42 18.56 -1.07 6.79
C TRP A 42 18.02 -1.09 5.36
N CYS A 43 18.54 -0.22 4.48
CA CYS A 43 18.19 -0.21 3.06
C CYS A 43 18.58 -1.51 2.33
N GLN A 44 19.64 -2.17 2.77
CA GLN A 44 20.08 -3.46 2.23
C GLN A 44 19.39 -4.67 2.88
N GLY A 45 18.55 -4.46 3.90
CA GLY A 45 17.89 -5.54 4.64
C GLY A 45 18.85 -6.41 5.46
N ILE A 46 20.05 -5.91 5.78
CA ILE A 46 21.03 -6.62 6.62
C ILE A 46 20.58 -6.59 8.08
N ALA A 47 20.06 -5.43 8.53
CA ALA A 47 19.62 -5.19 9.89
C ALA A 47 18.28 -4.45 9.92
N LEU A 48 17.53 -4.61 11.02
CA LEU A 48 16.34 -3.83 11.31
C LEU A 48 16.64 -2.70 12.31
N PRO A 49 16.11 -1.49 12.10
CA PRO A 49 16.15 -0.46 13.13
C PRO A 49 15.33 -0.87 14.35
N ARG A 50 15.75 -0.37 15.53
CA ARG A 50 14.93 -0.46 16.74
C ARG A 50 13.67 0.39 16.58
N MET A 51 12.60 0.05 17.33
CA MET A 51 11.30 0.71 17.21
C MET A 51 11.36 2.25 17.34
N GLY A 52 12.25 2.78 18.19
CA GLY A 52 12.46 4.24 18.29
C GLY A 52 12.98 4.87 16.99
N LYS A 53 13.84 4.18 16.23
CA LYS A 53 14.31 4.65 14.92
C LYS A 53 13.24 4.45 13.83
N VAL A 54 12.42 3.41 13.93
CA VAL A 54 11.24 3.26 13.05
C VAL A 54 10.26 4.41 13.25
N GLN A 55 10.02 4.85 14.49
CA GLN A 55 9.19 6.01 14.77
C GLN A 55 9.76 7.28 14.13
N LEU A 56 11.06 7.56 14.29
CA LEU A 56 11.69 8.73 13.66
C LEU A 56 11.59 8.72 12.13
N LEU A 57 11.72 7.55 11.50
CA LEU A 57 11.51 7.39 10.06
C LEU A 57 10.06 7.69 9.67
N ALA A 58 9.11 7.15 10.44
CA ALA A 58 7.69 7.38 10.23
C ALA A 58 7.35 8.88 10.37
N ASP A 59 7.88 9.55 11.40
CA ASP A 59 7.70 10.98 11.62
C ASP A 59 8.33 11.81 10.49
N TYR A 60 9.54 11.43 10.04
CA TYR A 60 10.25 12.11 8.95
C TYR A 60 9.46 12.08 7.63
N PHE A 61 8.87 10.92 7.30
CA PHE A 61 8.06 10.75 6.09
C PHE A 61 6.58 11.12 6.29
N ASN A 62 6.18 11.49 7.51
CA ASN A 62 4.79 11.74 7.90
C ASN A 62 3.85 10.56 7.56
N ILE A 63 4.23 9.36 7.99
CA ILE A 63 3.53 8.08 7.78
C ILE A 63 3.35 7.32 9.10
N GLY A 64 2.61 6.21 9.09
CA GLY A 64 2.54 5.28 10.21
C GLY A 64 3.72 4.31 10.25
N LYS A 65 3.97 3.67 11.40
CA LYS A 65 5.02 2.64 11.54
C LYS A 65 4.73 1.40 10.70
N THR A 66 3.46 1.02 10.60
CA THR A 66 2.96 -0.09 9.78
C THR A 66 3.32 0.08 8.31
N ASP A 67 3.39 1.32 7.81
CA ASP A 67 3.84 1.60 6.45
C ASP A 67 5.28 1.16 6.15
N LEU A 68 6.12 1.05 7.19
CA LEU A 68 7.49 0.56 7.09
C LEU A 68 7.60 -0.93 7.45
N ILE A 69 6.79 -1.41 8.39
CA ILE A 69 6.91 -2.75 8.99
C ILE A 69 6.10 -3.81 8.23
N ASP A 70 4.90 -3.45 7.78
CA ASP A 70 3.94 -4.41 7.23
C ASP A 70 4.18 -4.62 5.74
N GLU A 71 3.79 -5.78 5.25
CA GLU A 71 3.83 -6.05 3.82
C GLU A 71 2.86 -5.12 3.09
N LYS A 72 3.41 -4.10 2.45
CA LYS A 72 2.69 -3.30 1.46
C LYS A 72 2.50 -4.18 0.23
N THR A 73 1.25 -4.41 -0.15
CA THR A 73 0.92 -4.98 -1.45
C THR A 73 1.46 -4.04 -2.54
N GLU A 74 2.62 -4.39 -3.11
CA GLU A 74 3.24 -3.61 -4.17
C GLU A 74 2.33 -3.51 -5.40
N GLY A 75 2.47 -2.42 -6.14
CA GLY A 75 1.77 -2.22 -7.42
C GLY A 75 0.62 -1.21 -7.38
N ILE A 76 0.25 -0.66 -6.22
CA ILE A 76 -0.80 0.35 -6.11
C ILE A 76 -0.19 1.69 -5.68
N THR A 77 -0.33 2.71 -6.54
CA THR A 77 0.09 4.09 -6.22
C THR A 77 -1.07 4.84 -5.56
N PRO A 78 -0.82 6.00 -4.91
CA PRO A 78 -1.90 6.85 -4.40
C PRO A 78 -2.88 7.34 -5.49
N LYS A 79 -2.47 7.37 -6.76
CA LYS A 79 -3.40 7.63 -7.87
C LYS A 79 -4.32 6.42 -8.09
N ASP A 80 -3.78 5.21 -8.07
CA ASP A 80 -4.57 3.99 -8.24
C ASP A 80 -5.57 3.81 -7.09
N GLU A 81 -5.20 4.12 -5.84
CA GLU A 81 -6.15 4.10 -4.71
C GLU A 81 -7.33 5.05 -4.95
N ARG A 82 -7.06 6.26 -5.45
CA ARG A 82 -8.12 7.24 -5.77
C ARG A 82 -9.00 6.78 -6.94
N ASP A 83 -8.40 6.16 -7.96
CA ASP A 83 -9.13 5.62 -9.10
C ASP A 83 -9.99 4.42 -8.68
N ILE A 84 -9.44 3.51 -7.86
CA ILE A 84 -10.16 2.36 -7.28
C ILE A 84 -11.33 2.83 -6.43
N ALA A 85 -11.14 3.82 -5.55
CA ALA A 85 -12.23 4.34 -4.72
C ALA A 85 -13.39 4.90 -5.57
N LYS A 86 -13.07 5.65 -6.63
CA LYS A 86 -14.08 6.13 -7.59
C LYS A 86 -14.79 4.99 -8.30
N ASP A 87 -14.06 3.95 -8.70
CA ASP A 87 -14.64 2.78 -9.37
C ASP A 87 -15.59 2.03 -8.44
N VAL A 88 -15.21 1.84 -7.17
CA VAL A 88 -16.09 1.26 -6.13
C VAL A 88 -17.37 2.08 -5.98
N ASP A 89 -17.25 3.40 -5.77
CA ASP A 89 -18.42 4.26 -5.56
C ASP A 89 -19.35 4.25 -6.79
N ASN A 90 -18.78 4.28 -8.00
CA ASN A 90 -19.55 4.21 -9.24
C ASN A 90 -20.28 2.86 -9.40
N ILE A 91 -19.63 1.74 -9.04
CA ILE A 91 -20.23 0.40 -9.12
C ILE A 91 -21.34 0.26 -8.08
N MET A 92 -21.09 0.66 -6.83
CA MET A 92 -22.09 0.63 -5.76
C MET A 92 -23.29 1.52 -6.08
N ALA A 93 -23.06 2.72 -6.64
CA ALA A 93 -24.13 3.59 -7.10
C ALA A 93 -24.97 2.94 -8.21
N LYS A 94 -24.35 2.27 -9.19
CA LYS A 94 -25.11 1.56 -10.24
C LYS A 94 -25.92 0.38 -9.70
N LEU A 95 -25.34 -0.38 -8.78
CA LEU A 95 -26.00 -1.51 -8.12
C LEU A 95 -27.16 -1.10 -7.22
N THR A 96 -27.18 0.15 -6.75
CA THR A 96 -28.25 0.69 -5.90
C THR A 96 -29.27 1.52 -6.70
N ALA A 97 -28.88 2.08 -7.85
CA ALA A 97 -29.69 3.03 -8.62
C ALA A 97 -30.39 2.46 -9.87
N GLY A 98 -30.13 1.22 -10.32
CA GLY A 98 -30.47 0.80 -11.70
C GLY A 98 -31.38 -0.42 -11.88
N GLU A 99 -32.40 -0.24 -12.75
CA GLU A 99 -33.27 -1.14 -13.54
C GLU A 99 -33.61 -2.58 -13.09
N ASP A 100 -32.66 -3.37 -12.59
CA ASP A 100 -32.86 -4.77 -12.15
C ASP A 100 -33.09 -4.90 -10.62
N GLY A 101 -33.19 -3.76 -9.93
CA GLY A 101 -33.35 -3.68 -8.49
C GLY A 101 -32.02 -3.54 -7.74
N PRO A 102 -32.07 -3.23 -6.43
CA PRO A 102 -30.88 -3.07 -5.62
C PRO A 102 -30.07 -4.39 -5.57
N ALA A 103 -28.76 -4.28 -5.34
CA ALA A 103 -27.92 -5.44 -5.03
C ALA A 103 -28.63 -6.36 -4.03
N SER A 104 -28.75 -7.63 -4.39
CA SER A 104 -29.48 -8.63 -3.63
C SER A 104 -28.69 -9.93 -3.54
N TYR A 105 -28.90 -10.66 -2.44
CA TYR A 105 -28.39 -12.00 -2.23
C TYR A 105 -29.60 -12.91 -1.99
N ASN A 106 -29.69 -14.00 -2.77
CA ASN A 106 -30.87 -14.89 -2.77
C ASN A 106 -32.22 -14.19 -3.04
N GLY A 107 -32.20 -13.09 -3.79
CA GLY A 107 -33.41 -12.31 -4.12
C GLY A 107 -33.86 -11.35 -3.02
N GLU A 108 -33.16 -11.30 -1.88
CA GLU A 108 -33.35 -10.30 -0.84
C GLU A 108 -32.35 -9.16 -1.01
N ALA A 109 -32.82 -7.92 -0.95
CA ALA A 109 -31.95 -6.75 -1.03
C ALA A 109 -30.93 -6.80 0.12
N LEU A 110 -29.68 -6.42 -0.19
CA LEU A 110 -28.64 -6.29 0.83
C LEU A 110 -29.05 -5.21 1.83
N ASP A 111 -29.01 -5.55 3.11
CA ASP A 111 -29.10 -4.56 4.17
C ASP A 111 -27.82 -3.70 4.20
N PRO A 112 -27.83 -2.54 4.91
CA PRO A 112 -26.69 -1.64 4.92
C PRO A 112 -25.37 -2.27 5.39
N GLU A 113 -25.41 -3.20 6.34
CA GLU A 113 -24.20 -3.85 6.86
C GLU A 113 -23.62 -4.81 5.81
N ALA A 114 -24.48 -5.61 5.17
CA ALA A 114 -24.07 -6.48 4.08
C ALA A 114 -23.57 -5.70 2.85
N ALA A 115 -24.16 -4.54 2.57
CA ALA A 115 -23.73 -3.65 1.49
C ALA A 115 -22.34 -3.03 1.76
N ASP A 116 -22.06 -2.64 3.00
CA ASP A 116 -20.74 -2.14 3.41
C ASP A 116 -19.67 -3.25 3.34
N LEU A 117 -19.98 -4.45 3.83
CA LEU A 117 -19.09 -5.60 3.69
C LEU A 117 -18.80 -5.89 2.21
N PHE A 118 -19.82 -5.87 1.37
CA PHE A 118 -19.66 -6.08 -0.06
C PHE A 118 -18.80 -4.99 -0.72
N ARG A 119 -18.96 -3.73 -0.30
CA ARG A 119 -18.14 -2.60 -0.76
C ARG A 119 -16.67 -2.82 -0.44
N ASP A 120 -16.35 -3.26 0.77
CA ASP A 120 -14.97 -3.55 1.19
C ASP A 120 -14.35 -4.69 0.37
N GLU A 121 -15.09 -5.78 0.19
CA GLU A 121 -14.66 -6.91 -0.63
C GLU A 121 -14.46 -6.51 -2.10
N LEU A 122 -15.35 -5.67 -2.65
CA LEU A 122 -15.22 -5.12 -4.00
C LEU A 122 -13.95 -4.26 -4.13
N GLN A 123 -13.64 -3.43 -3.14
CA GLN A 123 -12.42 -2.65 -3.11
C GLN A 123 -11.17 -3.53 -3.12
N ILE A 124 -11.15 -4.60 -2.30
CA ILE A 124 -10.07 -5.59 -2.27
C ILE A 124 -9.92 -6.26 -3.65
N ALA A 125 -11.03 -6.66 -4.27
CA ALA A 125 -11.02 -7.28 -5.60
C ALA A 125 -10.45 -6.35 -6.68
N LEU A 126 -10.88 -5.09 -6.72
CA LEU A 126 -10.38 -4.08 -7.67
C LEU A 126 -8.89 -3.78 -7.47
N ARG A 127 -8.42 -3.74 -6.21
CA ARG A 127 -7.00 -3.60 -5.88
C ARG A 127 -6.18 -4.76 -6.47
N ARG A 128 -6.62 -6.01 -6.28
CA ARG A 128 -5.95 -7.20 -6.85
C ARG A 128 -5.92 -7.15 -8.38
N LEU A 129 -7.06 -6.82 -9.01
CA LEU A 129 -7.15 -6.68 -10.47
C LEU A 129 -6.20 -5.59 -10.99
N LYS A 130 -6.07 -4.47 -10.29
CA LYS A 130 -5.17 -3.39 -10.68
C LYS A 130 -3.70 -3.81 -10.66
N ILE A 131 -3.28 -4.58 -9.64
CA ILE A 131 -1.94 -5.16 -9.56
C ILE A 131 -1.70 -6.11 -10.74
N ILE A 132 -2.62 -7.05 -10.98
CA ILE A 132 -2.55 -8.00 -12.10
C ILE A 132 -2.45 -7.28 -13.44
N ASN A 133 -3.27 -6.25 -13.65
CA ASN A 133 -3.28 -5.49 -14.89
C ASN A 133 -1.97 -4.73 -15.10
N LYS A 134 -1.42 -4.14 -14.05
CA LYS A 134 -0.11 -3.50 -14.13
C LYS A 134 1.00 -4.49 -14.45
N GLU A 135 0.97 -5.67 -13.87
CA GLU A 135 1.95 -6.71 -14.19
C GLU A 135 1.80 -7.22 -15.62
N LYS A 136 0.57 -7.46 -16.09
CA LYS A 136 0.31 -8.06 -17.40
C LYS A 136 0.47 -7.07 -18.56
N TYR A 137 0.06 -5.82 -18.38
CA TYR A 137 -0.08 -4.85 -19.47
C TYR A 137 0.93 -3.68 -19.43
N THR A 138 1.65 -3.46 -18.31
CA THR A 138 2.70 -2.43 -18.30
C THR A 138 3.94 -2.94 -19.05
N PRO A 139 4.41 -2.26 -20.12
CA PRO A 139 5.63 -2.67 -20.82
C PRO A 139 6.82 -2.75 -19.87
N LYS A 140 7.71 -3.73 -20.05
CA LYS A 140 8.87 -3.98 -19.15
C LYS A 140 9.73 -2.74 -18.89
N LYS A 141 9.87 -1.85 -19.89
CA LYS A 141 10.59 -0.57 -19.77
C LYS A 141 10.00 0.44 -18.78
N TYR A 142 8.74 0.26 -18.37
CA TYR A 142 8.03 1.14 -17.42
C TYR A 142 7.72 0.45 -16.09
N LYS A 143 8.08 -0.84 -15.94
CA LYS A 143 8.05 -1.52 -14.65
C LYS A 143 9.27 -1.01 -13.88
N LYS A 144 9.04 -0.19 -12.84
CA LYS A 144 10.09 0.27 -11.91
C LYS A 144 10.50 -0.86 -10.99
#